data_AF-A0A9E4S618-F1
#
_entry.id   AF-A0A9E4S618-F1
#
_cell.length_a   1.000
_cell.length_b   1.000
_cell.length_c   1.000
_cell.angle_alpha   90.00
_cell.angle_beta   90.00
_cell.angle_gamma   90.00
#
_symmetry.space_group_name_H-M   'P 1'
#
loop_
_entity.id
_entity.type
_entity.pdbx_description
1 polymer ?
#
loop_
_entity_poly.entity_id
_entity_poly.type
_entity_poly.pdbx_seq_one_letter_code
_entity_poly.pdbx_strand_id
1 'polypeptide(L)' 'EGGHGIPSQGGAPVMRGGGVDGAVGVGGGTSQQDEDCAKAGIATVI' A
#
# COMPACT_ATOMS: atom_id res chain seq x y z
N GLU A 1 13.48 13.50 -0.23
CA GLU A 1 12.37 13.96 0.65
C GLU A 1 11.21 12.93 0.69
N GLY A 2 11.43 11.75 1.29
CA GLY A 2 10.42 10.68 1.41
C GLY A 2 9.64 10.69 2.74
N GLY A 3 9.56 11.85 3.40
CA GLY A 3 8.99 11.99 4.75
C GLY A 3 7.54 12.49 4.79
N HIS A 4 6.93 12.73 3.63
CA HIS A 4 5.55 13.19 3.53
C HIS A 4 4.74 12.10 2.81
N GLY A 5 3.84 11.45 3.54
CA GLY A 5 2.87 10.57 2.90
C GLY A 5 2.09 11.37 1.86
N ILE A 6 2.01 10.84 0.63
CA ILE A 6 1.17 11.45 -0.39
C ILE A 6 -0.28 11.05 -0.05
N PRO A 7 -1.19 11.99 0.26
CA PRO A 7 -2.59 11.67 0.52
C PRO A 7 -3.30 11.37 -0.81
N SER A 8 -2.93 10.25 -1.42
CA SER A 8 -3.48 9.72 -2.66
C SER A 8 -3.85 8.26 -2.46
N GLN A 9 -4.96 7.83 -3.05
CA GLN A 9 -5.31 6.42 -3.15
C GLN A 9 -4.27 5.70 -4.04
N GLY A 10 -3.89 4.47 -3.67
CA GLY A 10 -2.78 3.72 -4.26
C GLY A 10 -1.84 3.05 -3.24
N GLY A 11 -2.08 3.26 -1.94
CA GLY A 11 -1.31 2.61 -0.87
C GLY A 11 -2.18 1.83 0.12
N ALA A 12 -1.66 0.72 0.64
CA ALA A 12 -2.33 -0.14 1.61
C ALA A 12 -1.39 -0.49 2.79
N PRO A 13 -1.90 -0.55 4.04
CA PRO A 13 -1.10 -0.94 5.20
C PRO A 13 -0.85 -2.45 5.23
N VAL A 14 0.35 -2.85 5.67
CA VAL A 14 0.70 -4.25 5.96
C VAL A 14 0.34 -4.53 7.42
N MET A 15 -0.70 -5.34 7.63
CA MET A 15 -1.13 -5.76 8.96
C MET A 15 -0.46 -7.08 9.34
N ARG A 16 0.33 -7.10 10.42
CA ARG A 16 0.97 -8.33 10.93
C ARG A 16 0.94 -8.34 12.46
N GLY A 17 0.50 -9.46 13.03
CA GLY A 17 0.44 -9.63 14.50
C GLY A 17 -0.46 -8.62 15.24
N GLY A 18 -1.50 -8.10 14.56
CA GLY A 18 -2.41 -7.11 15.14
C GLY A 18 -1.90 -5.66 15.10
N GLY A 19 -0.72 -5.41 14.52
CA GLY A 19 -0.16 -4.08 14.33
C GLY A 19 0.08 -3.75 12.85
N VAL A 20 0.36 -2.47 12.58
CA VAL A 20 0.84 -1.99 11.28
C VAL A 20 2.36 -2.16 11.24
N ASP A 21 2.85 -3.06 10.39
CA ASP A 21 4.27 -3.35 10.22
C ASP A 21 4.90 -2.46 9.12
N GLY A 22 4.06 -1.86 8.27
CA GLY A 22 4.47 -0.95 7.20
C GLY A 22 3.33 -0.65 6.24
N ALA A 23 3.67 -0.14 5.05
CA ALA A 23 2.71 0.10 3.97
C ALA A 23 3.36 -0.18 2.60
N VAL A 24 2.54 -0.58 1.64
CA VAL A 24 2.93 -0.73 0.22
C VAL A 24 2.20 0.33 -0.57
N GLY A 25 2.92 1.07 -1.42
CA GLY A 25 2.36 2.04 -2.35
C GLY A 25 2.69 1.65 -3.79
N VAL A 26 1.69 1.77 -4.67
CA VAL A 26 1.82 1.58 -6.11
C VAL A 26 1.38 2.87 -6.80
N GLY A 27 2.01 3.19 -7.93
CA GLY A 27 1.68 4.36 -8.72
C GLY A 27 1.94 4.10 -10.19
N GLY A 28 0.96 4.39 -11.03
CA GLY A 28 1.11 4.31 -12.49
C GLY A 28 -0.17 4.01 -13.26
N GLY A 29 -1.21 3.52 -12.57
CA GLY A 29 -2.54 3.29 -13.14
C GLY A 29 -3.56 4.31 -12.65
N THR A 30 -4.84 3.91 -12.69
CA THR A 30 -5.89 4.58 -11.92
C THR A 30 -5.69 4.32 -10.43
N SER A 31 -6.21 5.20 -9.58
CA SER A 31 -6.11 5.06 -8.13
C SER A 31 -6.59 3.70 -7.61
N GLN A 32 -7.60 3.10 -8.24
CA GLN A 32 -8.11 1.79 -7.84
C GLN A 32 -7.18 0.65 -8.25
N GLN A 33 -6.61 0.71 -9.45
CA GLN A 33 -5.64 -0.29 -9.91
C GLN A 33 -4.38 -0.31 -9.05
N ASP A 34 -3.91 0.87 -8.66
CA ASP A 34 -2.74 1.00 -7.80
C ASP A 34 -3.03 0.41 -6.40
N GLU A 35 -4.20 0.68 -5.82
CA GLU A 35 -4.60 0.10 -4.53
C GLU A 35 -4.78 -1.43 -4.60
N ASP A 36 -5.42 -1.92 -5.67
CA ASP A 36 -5.64 -3.36 -5.86
C ASP A 36 -4.29 -4.09 -6.05
N CYS A 37 -3.35 -3.48 -6.78
CA CYS A 37 -2.00 -3.98 -6.93
C CYS A 37 -1.24 -4.00 -5.59
N ALA A 38 -1.33 -2.93 -4.80
CA ALA A 38 -0.72 -2.87 -3.48
C ALA A 38 -1.26 -3.99 -2.57
N LYS A 39 -2.58 -4.16 -2.51
CA LYS A 39 -3.23 -5.23 -1.74
C LYS A 39 -2.84 -6.62 -2.22
N ALA A 40 -2.79 -6.84 -3.53
CA ALA A 40 -2.37 -8.12 -4.10
C ALA A 40 -0.94 -8.47 -3.71
N GLY A 41 -0.01 -7.49 -3.77
CA GLY A 41 1.37 -7.68 -3.34
C GLY A 41 1.47 -8.04 -1.85
N ILE A 42 0.73 -7.32 -0.99
CA ILE A 42 0.68 -7.61 0.45
C ILE A 42 0.16 -9.03 0.70
N ALA A 43 -0.91 -9.45 0.03
CA ALA A 43 -1.53 -10.76 0.18
C ALA A 43 -0.59 -11.94 -0.16
N THR A 44 0.51 -11.72 -0.88
CA THR A 44 1.50 -12.78 -1.15
C THR A 44 2.48 -13.01 0.02
N VAL A 45 2.53 -12.10 1.00
CA VAL A 45 3.56 -12.09 2.07
C VAL A 45 2.97 -12.02 3.49
N ILE A 46 1.65 -12.16 3.62
CA ILE A 46 0.93 -12.20 4.91
C ILE A 46 0.11 -13.47 5.07
#